data_AF-A7MTM3-F1
#
_entry.id   AF-A7MTM3-F1
#
_cell.length_a   1.000
_cell.length_b   1.000
_cell.length_c   1.000
_cell.angle_alpha   90.00
_cell.angle_beta   90.00
_cell.angle_gamma   90.00
#
_symmetry.space_group_name_H-M   'P 1'
#
loop_
_entity.id
_entity.type
_entity.pdbx_description
1 polymer ?
#
loop_
_entity_poly.entity_id
_entity_poly.type
_entity_poly.pdbx_seq_one_letter_code
_entity_poly.pdbx_strand_id
1 'polypeptide(L)'
;MQEQIDQMSQEISDLRGQLERNSYEMQQMLKRQRELFVELDRVRGEMKAAPVKETKPAETGGKYSSNADEQTAYQDAVDLILKKRDYTGAIAAFQQFQKDYPDSTYSANSHYWLGQLYFAKKQDKEAVKSFAAVVSYKDSNKRADALVKLGDIAERNKNDAHAKKYYQQVVDEYPGSASAKVAGSKLK
;
A
#
# COMPACT_ATOMS: atom_id res chain seq x y z
N MET A 1 -45.92 2.67 1.14
CA MET A 1 -44.87 2.99 2.14
C MET A 1 -44.25 1.73 2.73
N GLN A 2 -45.02 0.73 3.18
CA GLN A 2 -44.47 -0.54 3.68
C GLN A 2 -43.57 -1.25 2.64
N GLU A 3 -44.06 -1.44 1.41
CA GLU A 3 -43.29 -2.10 0.33
C GLU A 3 -41.99 -1.36 -0.01
N GLN A 4 -41.99 -0.02 0.08
CA GLN A 4 -40.82 0.80 -0.25
C GLN A 4 -39.73 0.68 0.83
N ILE A 5 -40.14 0.50 2.10
CA ILE A 5 -39.23 0.26 3.23
C ILE A 5 -38.65 -1.16 3.17
N ASP A 6 -39.47 -2.15 2.79
CA ASP A 6 -39.02 -3.53 2.63
C ASP A 6 -38.03 -3.66 1.47
N GLN A 7 -38.30 -2.98 0.35
CA GLN A 7 -37.40 -2.94 -0.81
C GLN A 7 -36.07 -2.26 -0.47
N MET A 8 -36.09 -1.14 0.26
CA MET A 8 -34.87 -0.49 0.76
C MET A 8 -34.10 -1.37 1.76
N SER A 9 -34.78 -2.09 2.65
CA SER A 9 -34.12 -2.97 3.63
C SER A 9 -33.43 -4.16 2.94
N GLN A 10 -34.02 -4.66 1.85
CA GLN A 10 -33.47 -5.74 1.05
C GLN A 10 -32.25 -5.26 0.25
N GLU A 11 -32.33 -4.09 -0.38
CA GLU A 11 -31.18 -3.45 -1.04
C GLU A 11 -30.03 -3.18 -0.06
N ILE A 12 -30.31 -2.70 1.16
CA ILE A 12 -29.27 -2.47 2.18
C ILE A 12 -28.59 -3.78 2.59
N SER A 13 -29.35 -4.87 2.69
CA SER A 13 -28.79 -6.18 3.04
C SER A 13 -27.94 -6.76 1.91
N ASP A 14 -28.39 -6.61 0.66
CA ASP A 14 -27.62 -7.03 -0.52
C ASP A 14 -26.36 -6.20 -0.70
N LEU A 15 -26.45 -4.88 -0.54
CA LEU A 15 -25.29 -3.97 -0.55
C LEU A 15 -24.31 -4.33 0.56
N ARG A 16 -24.78 -4.64 1.76
CA ARG A 16 -23.93 -5.09 2.87
C ARG A 16 -23.24 -6.42 2.56
N GLY A 17 -23.96 -7.39 1.98
CA GLY A 17 -23.39 -8.67 1.56
C GLY A 17 -22.40 -8.54 0.40
N GLN A 18 -22.58 -7.56 -0.49
CA GLN A 18 -21.60 -7.21 -1.52
C GLN A 18 -20.37 -6.53 -0.90
N LEU A 19 -20.56 -5.61 0.04
CA LEU A 19 -19.47 -4.94 0.77
C LEU A 19 -18.61 -5.95 1.55
N GLU A 20 -19.22 -6.90 2.24
CA GLU A 20 -18.49 -7.92 3.00
C GLU A 20 -17.65 -8.81 2.06
N ARG A 21 -18.23 -9.29 0.94
CA ARG A 21 -17.49 -10.05 -0.08
C ARG A 21 -16.37 -9.24 -0.71
N ASN A 22 -16.65 -8.01 -1.11
CA ASN A 22 -15.68 -7.11 -1.71
C ASN A 22 -14.56 -6.79 -0.71
N SER A 23 -14.87 -6.54 0.56
CA SER A 23 -13.87 -6.30 1.61
C SER A 23 -12.96 -7.51 1.83
N TYR A 24 -13.52 -8.73 1.77
CA TYR A 24 -12.78 -9.97 1.88
C TYR A 24 -11.85 -10.19 0.67
N GLU A 25 -12.34 -9.95 -0.55
CA GLU A 25 -11.52 -10.03 -1.77
C GLU A 25 -10.38 -9.00 -1.77
N MET A 26 -10.63 -7.79 -1.26
CA MET A 26 -9.59 -6.78 -1.07
C MET A 26 -8.58 -7.18 0.01
N GLN A 27 -9.03 -7.74 1.14
CA GLN A 27 -8.12 -8.29 2.15
C GLN A 27 -7.21 -9.37 1.56
N GLN A 28 -7.80 -10.28 0.78
CA GLN A 28 -7.08 -11.31 0.05
C GLN A 28 -6.12 -10.69 -0.96
N MET A 29 -6.51 -9.62 -1.66
CA MET A 29 -5.63 -8.91 -2.58
C MET A 29 -4.48 -8.20 -1.88
N LEU A 30 -4.73 -7.52 -0.76
CA LEU A 30 -3.69 -6.86 0.04
C LEU A 30 -2.75 -7.90 0.69
N LYS A 31 -3.28 -9.06 1.05
CA LYS A 31 -2.48 -10.22 1.49
C LYS A 31 -1.61 -10.73 0.33
N ARG A 32 -2.21 -10.93 -0.84
CA ARG A 32 -1.51 -11.36 -2.05
C ARG A 32 -0.50 -10.32 -2.55
N GLN A 33 -0.77 -9.04 -2.36
CA GLN A 33 0.14 -7.92 -2.64
C GLN A 33 1.35 -7.96 -1.70
N ARG A 34 1.13 -8.27 -0.41
CA ARG A 34 2.22 -8.51 0.54
C ARG A 34 3.04 -9.73 0.14
N GLU A 35 2.39 -10.82 -0.25
CA GLU A 35 3.06 -12.04 -0.72
C GLU A 35 3.87 -11.79 -1.99
N LEU A 36 3.32 -11.07 -2.98
CA LEU A 36 4.01 -10.71 -4.21
C LEU A 36 5.14 -9.70 -3.99
N PHE A 37 5.00 -8.77 -3.05
CA PHE A 37 6.09 -7.84 -2.71
C PHE A 37 7.25 -8.60 -2.04
N VAL A 38 6.94 -9.54 -1.15
CA VAL A 38 7.92 -10.47 -0.59
C VAL A 38 8.54 -11.33 -1.68
N GLU A 39 7.77 -11.75 -2.69
CA GLU A 39 8.26 -12.54 -3.82
C GLU A 39 9.15 -11.72 -4.76
N LEU A 40 8.81 -10.46 -5.04
CA LEU A 40 9.65 -9.51 -5.79
C LEU A 40 10.98 -9.22 -5.06
N ASP A 41 10.94 -9.03 -3.74
CA ASP A 41 12.14 -8.90 -2.92
C ASP A 41 12.89 -10.22 -2.77
N ARG A 42 12.22 -11.38 -2.81
CA ARG A 42 12.83 -12.72 -2.81
C ARG A 42 13.53 -13.01 -4.13
N VAL A 43 12.93 -12.72 -5.27
CA VAL A 43 13.56 -12.84 -6.59
C VAL A 43 14.78 -11.91 -6.69
N ARG A 44 14.76 -10.78 -5.98
CA ARG A 44 15.91 -9.88 -5.83
C ARG A 44 16.93 -10.37 -4.78
N GLY A 45 16.47 -11.14 -3.79
CA GLY A 45 17.21 -11.66 -2.64
C GLY A 45 17.65 -13.12 -2.75
N GLU A 46 17.42 -13.79 -3.89
CA GLU A 46 17.94 -15.13 -4.17
C GLU A 46 19.49 -15.16 -4.33
N MET A 47 20.17 -14.05 -4.04
CA MET A 47 21.49 -14.11 -3.40
C MET A 47 21.37 -14.21 -1.87
N LYS A 48 21.22 -15.46 -1.41
CA LYS A 48 21.37 -16.02 -0.05
C LYS A 48 20.11 -16.11 0.85
N ALA A 49 19.78 -17.36 1.17
CA ALA A 49 18.56 -17.88 1.79
C ALA A 49 18.50 -17.79 3.33
N ALA A 50 17.28 -17.85 3.88
CA ALA A 50 16.84 -18.71 5.00
C ALA A 50 15.31 -18.62 5.26
N PRO A 51 14.65 -19.67 5.82
CA PRO A 51 13.18 -19.84 5.80
C PRO A 51 12.47 -19.12 6.95
N VAL A 52 11.28 -18.58 6.70
CA VAL A 52 10.47 -17.84 7.69
C VAL A 52 9.33 -18.72 8.18
N LYS A 53 9.30 -18.98 9.50
CA LYS A 53 8.18 -19.60 10.23
C LYS A 53 6.95 -18.70 10.19
N GLU A 54 5.79 -19.34 9.98
CA GLU A 54 4.45 -18.75 10.08
C GLU A 54 4.29 -17.95 11.38
N THR A 55 3.85 -16.69 11.23
CA THR A 55 3.32 -15.90 12.34
C THR A 55 1.86 -15.56 12.05
N LYS A 56 1.03 -15.79 13.08
CA LYS A 56 -0.43 -15.65 13.11
C LYS A 56 -0.91 -14.28 12.62
N PRO A 57 -2.12 -14.18 12.05
CA PRO A 57 -2.67 -12.92 11.56
C PRO A 57 -2.85 -11.92 12.73
N ALA A 58 -2.14 -10.79 12.67
CA ALA A 58 -2.42 -9.64 13.51
C ALA A 58 -3.77 -9.04 13.07
N GLU A 59 -4.65 -8.87 14.06
CA GLU A 59 -6.01 -8.40 13.92
C GLU A 59 -6.07 -7.04 13.21
N THR A 60 -6.88 -7.00 12.16
CA THR A 60 -7.01 -5.90 11.21
C THR A 60 -7.84 -4.77 11.80
N GLY A 61 -7.17 -3.74 12.31
CA GLY A 61 -7.77 -2.44 12.66
C GLY A 61 -7.85 -1.45 11.49
N GLY A 62 -7.85 -1.92 10.23
CA GLY A 62 -8.06 -1.06 9.07
C GLY A 62 -9.54 -0.77 8.91
N LYS A 63 -9.95 0.50 9.05
CA LYS A 63 -11.30 0.93 8.69
C LYS A 63 -11.51 0.60 7.21
N TYR A 64 -12.48 -0.27 6.89
CA TYR A 64 -12.91 -0.50 5.51
C TYR A 64 -13.83 0.64 5.10
N SER A 65 -13.63 1.20 3.92
CA SER A 65 -14.62 2.13 3.39
C SER A 65 -15.90 1.40 3.04
N SER A 66 -17.03 1.96 3.48
CA SER A 66 -18.37 1.53 3.10
C SER A 66 -18.77 1.97 1.70
N ASN A 67 -17.88 2.65 0.96
CA ASN A 67 -18.15 3.17 -0.36
C ASN A 67 -17.69 2.19 -1.45
N ALA A 68 -18.64 1.54 -2.14
CA ALA A 68 -18.35 0.56 -3.19
C ALA A 68 -17.62 1.19 -4.39
N ASP A 69 -17.84 2.48 -4.65
CA ASP A 69 -17.26 3.19 -5.80
C ASP A 69 -15.76 3.43 -5.62
N GLU A 70 -15.32 3.82 -4.42
CA GLU A 70 -13.88 4.00 -4.15
C GLU A 70 -13.15 2.65 -4.22
N GLN A 71 -13.76 1.59 -3.69
CA GLN A 71 -13.13 0.28 -3.72
C GLN A 71 -12.92 -0.19 -5.16
N THR A 72 -13.93 -0.03 -6.01
CA THR A 72 -13.86 -0.40 -7.44
C THR A 72 -12.80 0.43 -8.15
N ALA A 73 -12.78 1.75 -7.96
CA ALA A 73 -11.78 2.63 -8.55
C ALA A 73 -10.34 2.27 -8.13
N TYR A 74 -10.13 1.94 -6.86
CA TYR A 74 -8.83 1.47 -6.38
C TYR A 74 -8.46 0.12 -7.01
N GLN A 75 -9.42 -0.81 -7.11
CA GLN A 75 -9.21 -2.13 -7.68
C GLN A 75 -8.80 -2.06 -9.16
N ASP A 76 -9.50 -1.24 -9.94
CA ASP A 76 -9.19 -1.02 -11.35
C ASP A 76 -7.78 -0.43 -11.54
N ALA A 77 -7.40 0.50 -10.66
CA ALA A 77 -6.05 1.05 -10.63
C ALA A 77 -4.97 -0.02 -10.33
N VAL A 78 -5.24 -0.96 -9.42
CA VAL A 78 -4.35 -2.08 -9.12
C VAL A 78 -4.28 -3.09 -10.28
N ASP A 79 -5.40 -3.37 -10.94
CA ASP A 79 -5.47 -4.27 -12.09
C ASP A 79 -4.66 -3.76 -13.28
N LEU A 80 -4.60 -2.44 -13.47
CA LEU A 80 -3.71 -1.81 -14.44
C LEU A 80 -2.25 -2.17 -14.18
N ILE A 81 -1.82 -2.25 -12.91
CA ILE A 81 -0.46 -2.67 -12.54
C ILE A 81 -0.26 -4.17 -12.78
N LEU A 82 -1.12 -5.00 -12.18
CA LEU A 82 -0.84 -6.43 -12.01
C LEU A 82 -1.21 -7.27 -13.24
N LYS A 83 -2.32 -6.92 -13.90
CA LYS A 83 -2.85 -7.69 -15.04
C LYS A 83 -2.38 -7.10 -16.36
N LYS A 84 -2.49 -5.77 -16.49
CA LYS A 84 -2.22 -5.08 -17.76
C LYS A 84 -0.78 -4.58 -17.88
N ARG A 85 -0.04 -4.48 -16.76
CA ARG A 85 1.30 -3.85 -16.69
C ARG A 85 1.32 -2.42 -17.25
N ASP A 86 0.18 -1.76 -17.26
CA ASP A 86 0.02 -0.38 -17.70
C ASP A 86 0.30 0.57 -16.53
N TYR A 87 1.58 0.86 -16.32
CA TYR A 87 2.01 1.74 -15.23
C TYR A 87 1.62 3.20 -15.45
N THR A 88 1.48 3.65 -16.70
CA THR A 88 1.07 5.03 -16.98
C THR A 88 -0.43 5.20 -16.72
N GLY A 89 -1.25 4.25 -17.16
CA GLY A 89 -2.67 4.20 -16.84
C GLY A 89 -2.91 4.06 -15.34
N ALA A 90 -2.16 3.19 -14.65
CA ALA A 90 -2.25 3.04 -13.20
C ALA A 90 -1.94 4.34 -12.44
N ILE A 91 -0.90 5.08 -12.87
CA ILE A 91 -0.58 6.40 -12.29
C ILE A 91 -1.76 7.35 -12.44
N ALA A 92 -2.33 7.46 -13.65
CA ALA A 92 -3.48 8.33 -13.90
C ALA A 92 -4.70 7.91 -13.04
N ALA A 93 -4.97 6.61 -12.93
CA ALA A 93 -6.07 6.07 -12.13
C ALA A 93 -5.90 6.37 -10.64
N PHE A 94 -4.70 6.19 -10.06
CA PHE A 94 -4.47 6.53 -8.65
C PHE A 94 -4.49 8.03 -8.37
N GLN A 95 -4.02 8.86 -9.31
CA GLN A 95 -4.16 10.32 -9.19
C GLN A 95 -5.62 10.76 -9.22
N GLN A 96 -6.43 10.14 -10.08
CA GLN A 96 -7.86 10.41 -10.14
C GLN A 96 -8.56 9.93 -8.86
N PHE A 97 -8.24 8.72 -8.39
CA PHE A 97 -8.72 8.17 -7.12
C PHE A 97 -8.49 9.13 -5.95
N GLN A 98 -7.31 9.74 -5.84
CA GLN A 98 -7.01 10.69 -4.76
C GLN A 98 -7.79 12.00 -4.84
N LYS A 99 -8.25 12.39 -6.04
CA LYS A 99 -9.10 13.57 -6.24
C LYS A 99 -10.55 13.27 -5.90
N ASP A 100 -11.04 12.11 -6.33
CA ASP A 100 -12.43 11.71 -6.17
C ASP A 100 -12.72 11.22 -4.74
N TYR A 101 -11.71 10.63 -4.08
CA TYR A 101 -11.84 10.06 -2.75
C TYR A 101 -10.71 10.53 -1.81
N PRO A 102 -10.62 11.84 -1.49
CA PRO A 102 -9.54 12.39 -0.67
C PRO A 102 -9.51 11.79 0.75
N ASP A 103 -10.68 11.48 1.32
CA ASP A 103 -10.84 10.91 2.66
C ASP A 103 -10.90 9.37 2.68
N SER A 104 -10.53 8.73 1.57
CA SER A 104 -10.57 7.26 1.46
C SER A 104 -9.68 6.58 2.50
N THR A 105 -10.17 5.45 2.98
CA THR A 105 -9.38 4.51 3.79
C THR A 105 -8.18 3.93 3.03
N TYR A 106 -8.23 3.95 1.69
CA TYR A 106 -7.14 3.51 0.80
C TYR A 106 -6.16 4.63 0.45
N SER A 107 -6.34 5.87 0.91
CA SER A 107 -5.49 7.02 0.53
C SER A 107 -4.00 6.75 0.78
N ALA A 108 -3.64 6.23 1.96
CA ALA A 108 -2.25 5.86 2.26
C ALA A 108 -1.69 4.79 1.31
N ASN A 109 -2.49 3.78 0.97
CA ASN A 109 -2.07 2.72 0.04
C ASN A 109 -1.97 3.22 -1.40
N SER A 110 -2.87 4.12 -1.82
CA SER A 110 -2.84 4.78 -3.13
C SER A 110 -1.56 5.60 -3.30
N HIS A 111 -1.18 6.39 -2.29
CA HIS A 111 0.11 7.09 -2.28
C HIS A 111 1.30 6.12 -2.33
N TYR A 112 1.22 4.99 -1.62
CA TYR A 112 2.28 3.97 -1.66
C TYR A 112 2.43 3.38 -3.07
N TRP A 113 1.33 3.07 -3.75
CA TRP A 113 1.35 2.61 -5.14
C TRP A 113 1.95 3.63 -6.10
N LEU A 114 1.52 4.89 -6.02
CA LEU A 114 2.12 5.96 -6.82
C LEU A 114 3.62 6.07 -6.58
N GLY A 115 4.06 6.02 -5.32
CA GLY A 115 5.48 6.02 -4.96
C GLY A 115 6.26 4.90 -5.65
N GLN A 116 5.74 3.67 -5.60
CA GLN A 116 6.38 2.52 -6.26
C GLN A 116 6.40 2.65 -7.79
N LEU A 117 5.31 3.10 -8.40
CA LEU A 117 5.23 3.29 -9.85
C LEU A 117 6.21 4.35 -10.33
N TYR A 118 6.27 5.50 -9.66
CA TYR A 118 7.25 6.54 -9.96
C TYR A 118 8.69 6.07 -9.70
N PHE A 119 8.91 5.32 -8.63
CA PHE A 119 10.23 4.75 -8.33
C PHE A 119 10.71 3.81 -9.44
N ALA A 120 9.84 2.92 -9.92
CA ALA A 120 10.12 2.01 -11.02
C ALA A 120 10.42 2.76 -12.34
N LYS A 121 9.73 3.89 -12.57
CA LYS A 121 9.97 4.78 -13.72
C LYS A 121 11.16 5.73 -13.54
N LYS A 122 11.93 5.63 -12.44
CA LYS A 122 13.04 6.54 -12.07
C LYS A 122 12.60 8.02 -11.98
N GLN A 123 11.34 8.26 -11.64
CA GLN A 123 10.78 9.58 -11.39
C GLN A 123 10.89 9.89 -9.89
N ASP A 124 12.12 10.16 -9.45
CA ASP A 124 12.50 10.22 -8.04
C ASP A 124 11.77 11.32 -7.27
N LYS A 125 11.55 12.47 -7.89
CA LYS A 125 10.87 13.61 -7.26
C LYS A 125 9.42 13.27 -6.92
N GLU A 126 8.72 12.66 -7.87
CA GLU A 126 7.33 12.22 -7.73
C GLU A 126 7.22 11.03 -6.77
N ALA A 127 8.19 10.11 -6.81
CA ALA A 127 8.27 9.00 -5.88
C ALA A 127 8.44 9.49 -4.43
N VAL A 128 9.35 10.43 -4.19
CA VAL A 128 9.56 11.05 -2.87
C VAL A 128 8.29 11.74 -2.39
N LYS A 129 7.64 12.55 -3.22
CA LYS A 129 6.37 13.21 -2.86
C LYS A 129 5.31 12.18 -2.43
N SER A 130 5.19 11.10 -3.18
CA SER A 130 4.19 10.05 -2.93
C SER A 130 4.49 9.27 -1.65
N PHE A 131 5.72 8.81 -1.44
CA PHE A 131 6.09 8.10 -0.22
C PHE A 131 6.04 9.02 1.02
N ALA A 132 6.45 10.29 0.90
CA ALA A 132 6.31 11.26 1.98
C ALA A 132 4.84 11.47 2.39
N ALA A 133 3.92 11.44 1.42
CA ALA A 133 2.50 11.48 1.72
C ALA A 133 2.08 10.25 2.56
N VAL A 134 2.53 9.03 2.22
CA VAL A 134 2.30 7.84 3.07
C VAL A 134 2.80 8.04 4.49
N VAL A 135 3.98 8.64 4.67
CA VAL A 135 4.57 8.88 5.99
C VAL A 135 3.75 9.85 6.85
N SER A 136 2.96 10.73 6.24
CA SER A 136 2.05 11.61 6.98
C SER A 136 0.87 10.86 7.63
N TYR A 137 0.51 9.67 7.12
CA TYR A 137 -0.49 8.78 7.71
C TYR A 137 0.16 7.93 8.81
N LYS A 138 0.16 8.44 10.05
CA LYS A 138 0.87 7.82 11.20
C LYS A 138 0.46 6.37 11.48
N ASP A 139 -0.82 6.06 11.31
CA ASP A 139 -1.38 4.72 11.57
C ASP A 139 -1.32 3.79 10.36
N SER A 140 -0.76 4.25 9.23
CA SER A 140 -0.66 3.42 8.02
C SER A 140 0.32 2.27 8.22
N ASN A 141 -0.13 1.05 7.92
CA ASN A 141 0.73 -0.13 7.86
C ASN A 141 1.79 -0.07 6.74
N LYS A 142 1.71 0.90 5.83
CA LYS A 142 2.71 1.14 4.76
C LYS A 142 3.75 2.20 5.14
N ARG A 143 3.62 2.85 6.29
CA ARG A 143 4.51 3.95 6.68
C ARG A 143 5.97 3.51 6.85
N ALA A 144 6.21 2.37 7.49
CA ALA A 144 7.56 1.81 7.64
C ALA A 144 8.20 1.48 6.28
N ASP A 145 7.45 0.86 5.37
CA ASP A 145 7.92 0.54 4.02
C ASP A 145 8.20 1.80 3.20
N ALA A 146 7.34 2.82 3.30
CA ALA A 146 7.53 4.10 2.62
C ALA A 146 8.79 4.83 3.10
N LEU A 147 9.10 4.80 4.40
CA LEU A 147 10.35 5.35 4.93
C LEU A 147 11.58 4.62 4.38
N VAL A 148 11.54 3.28 4.28
CA VAL A 148 12.62 2.52 3.63
C VAL A 148 12.80 2.96 2.17
N LYS A 149 11.70 3.11 1.41
CA LYS A 149 11.78 3.57 0.02
C LYS A 149 12.30 4.99 -0.12
N LEU A 150 11.97 5.90 0.81
CA LEU A 150 12.56 7.24 0.85
C LEU A 150 14.08 7.16 1.10
N GLY A 151 14.53 6.26 1.97
CA GLY A 151 15.93 5.96 2.18
C GLY A 151 16.62 5.45 0.90
N ASP A 152 16.02 4.47 0.22
CA ASP A 152 16.53 3.90 -1.04
C ASP A 152 16.68 4.99 -2.12
N ILE A 153 15.69 5.89 -2.24
CA ILE A 153 15.73 7.01 -3.18
C ILE A 153 16.83 8.02 -2.81
N ALA A 154 16.97 8.34 -1.52
CA ALA A 154 18.00 9.27 -1.07
C ALA A 154 19.41 8.70 -1.34
N GLU A 155 19.63 7.41 -1.09
CA GLU A 155 20.89 6.70 -1.39
C GLU A 155 21.19 6.73 -2.89
N ARG A 156 20.20 6.40 -3.74
CA ARG A 156 20.34 6.48 -5.20
C ARG A 156 20.74 7.88 -5.68
N ASN A 157 20.23 8.92 -5.00
CA ASN A 157 20.55 10.32 -5.29
C ASN A 157 21.81 10.82 -4.56
N LYS A 158 22.62 9.91 -3.99
CA LYS A 158 23.87 10.22 -3.27
C LYS A 158 23.68 11.16 -2.08
N ASN A 159 22.51 11.12 -1.46
CA ASN A 159 22.16 11.91 -0.29
C ASN A 159 22.16 11.02 0.97
N ASP A 160 23.36 10.57 1.35
CA ASP A 160 23.58 9.60 2.41
C ASP A 160 23.07 10.09 3.77
N ALA A 161 23.13 11.40 4.02
CA ALA A 161 22.62 11.99 5.24
C ALA A 161 21.09 11.78 5.39
N HIS A 162 20.33 12.04 4.32
CA HIS A 162 18.88 11.79 4.32
C HIS A 162 18.56 10.30 4.31
N ALA A 163 19.34 9.49 3.58
CA ALA A 163 19.16 8.04 3.57
C ALA A 163 19.26 7.46 4.97
N LYS A 164 20.35 7.77 5.69
CA LYS A 164 20.56 7.33 7.08
C LYS A 164 19.44 7.81 8.00
N LYS A 165 18.99 9.06 7.85
CA LYS A 165 17.88 9.59 8.65
C LYS A 165 16.60 8.78 8.49
N TYR A 166 16.21 8.46 7.25
CA TYR A 166 15.02 7.65 7.00
C TYR A 166 15.16 6.23 7.53
N TYR A 167 16.30 5.57 7.29
CA TYR A 167 16.52 4.21 7.79
C TYR A 167 16.53 4.16 9.33
N GLN A 168 17.17 5.13 9.98
CA GLN A 168 17.20 5.22 11.44
C GLN A 168 15.78 5.38 12.00
N GLN A 169 14.98 6.25 11.37
CA GLN A 169 13.58 6.43 11.75
C GLN A 169 12.77 5.13 11.68
N VAL A 170 13.01 4.26 10.69
CA VAL A 170 12.35 2.94 10.61
C VAL A 170 12.77 2.04 11.78
N VAL A 171 14.06 2.01 12.10
CA VAL A 171 14.58 1.18 13.21
C VAL A 171 14.03 1.65 14.56
N ASP A 172 13.93 2.96 14.75
CA ASP A 172 13.47 3.58 15.99
C ASP A 172 11.95 3.45 16.19
N GLU A 173 11.17 3.74 15.14
CA GLU A 173 9.70 3.78 15.24
C GLU A 173 9.03 2.42 14.99
N TYR A 174 9.68 1.50 14.29
CA TYR A 174 9.13 0.19 13.95
C TYR A 174 10.05 -0.98 14.35
N PRO A 175 10.55 -1.02 15.61
CA PRO A 175 11.46 -2.05 16.06
C PRO A 175 10.83 -3.44 15.88
N GLY A 176 11.57 -4.36 15.24
CA GLY A 176 11.12 -5.74 15.00
C GLY A 176 10.36 -5.97 13.69
N SER A 177 9.97 -4.91 12.96
CA SER A 177 9.36 -5.05 11.63
C SER A 177 10.34 -5.59 10.59
N ALA A 178 9.83 -6.15 9.50
CA ALA A 178 10.67 -6.54 8.35
C ALA A 178 11.40 -5.32 7.77
N SER A 179 10.71 -4.17 7.67
CA SER A 179 11.26 -2.90 7.21
C SER A 179 12.41 -2.42 8.09
N ALA A 180 12.35 -2.60 9.41
CA ALA A 180 13.45 -2.28 10.32
C ALA A 180 14.67 -3.18 10.13
N LYS A 181 14.50 -4.46 9.79
CA LYS A 181 15.63 -5.34 9.45
C LYS A 181 16.33 -4.89 8.16
N VAL A 182 15.55 -4.49 7.15
CA VAL A 182 16.08 -3.94 5.89
C VAL A 182 16.82 -2.63 6.17
N ALA A 183 16.19 -1.69 6.88
CA ALA A 183 16.77 -0.40 7.23
C ALA A 183 18.05 -0.54 8.08
N GLY A 184 18.06 -1.42 9.08
CA GLY A 184 19.25 -1.68 9.89
C GLY A 184 20.41 -2.28 9.11
N SER A 185 20.15 -3.01 8.01
CA SER A 185 21.20 -3.50 7.12
C SER A 185 21.81 -2.39 6.27
N LYS A 186 21.05 -1.32 5.98
CA LYS A 186 21.48 -0.15 5.22
C LYS A 186 22.28 0.87 6.04
N LEU A 187 22.23 0.78 7.37
CA LEU A 187 22.92 1.69 8.29
C LEU A 187 24.34 1.24 8.66
N LYS A 188 24.72 0.01 8.31
CA LYS A 188 26.05 -0.57 8.56
C LYS A 188 27.01 -0.18 7.45
#